data_AF-A0A960IM33-F1
#
_entry.id   AF-A0A960IM33-F1
#
_cell.length_a   1.000
_cell.length_b   1.000
_cell.length_c   1.000
_cell.angle_alpha   90.00
_cell.angle_beta   90.00
_cell.angle_gamma   90.00
#
_symmetry.space_group_name_H-M   'P 1'
#
loop_
_entity.id
_entity.type
_entity.pdbx_description
1 polymer ?
#
loop_
_entity_poly.entity_id
_entity_poly.type
_entity_poly.pdbx_seq_one_letter_code
_entity_poly.pdbx_strand_id
1 'polypeptide(L)'
;MSDETPRVLGPSWILGRTLRGLDSRTTRTLLRATLAATAGAVSVADAERLESQPDPTIFALTHHGAFEALIAPCALLALRPARPPRFLVDWMFVDLPWTGWLLRRASPIPVYRKPARWRLRERHRRQRLAEGGALDRALAALAAGDSIGLYPEGRRNPDPYSLLKLRKGVARLALRSGAPVLPIGIDFPARDRLGRTPRIGRLVLRAGRPLAFETEHREWLAAARRSESEALAVERRLTPAILDEIATHLARLARKVHLPQEGLAMTRLSIVPPQASPSSLDPTSSPTAPERRAVRTEIVADGATRADALAVLDEVYREEKGWLRGVEDEIVLAGTEDPAFTWLVAYVGETPAGAVRLAYDPPLELPSEAEVELDPRIDLDRLRRCGRFVEVGRLVISPRYRNRTAVVLSILRATISEVVARGYTHLITAVFEDDPHSPYDFHTRVLGFERIGSHRRGELHCQSRRILLTLDIARAYLRMKTSKGKLLGRLVGGFEERVARLPTAGGL
;
A
#
# COMPACT_ATOMS: atom_id res chain seq x y z
N MET A 1 -26.72 -9.97 -4.70
CA MET A 1 -26.02 -9.87 -5.99
C MET A 1 -26.96 -10.44 -7.02
N SER A 2 -27.17 -9.79 -8.17
CA SER A 2 -27.80 -10.48 -9.30
C SER A 2 -26.93 -11.70 -9.61
N ASP A 3 -27.54 -12.89 -9.62
CA ASP A 3 -26.87 -14.17 -9.85
C ASP A 3 -26.57 -14.40 -11.34
N GLU A 4 -26.25 -13.31 -12.05
CA GLU A 4 -26.00 -13.35 -13.48
C GLU A 4 -24.62 -13.91 -13.76
N THR A 5 -24.60 -14.98 -14.56
CA THR A 5 -23.38 -15.58 -15.06
C THR A 5 -22.56 -14.54 -15.84
N PRO A 6 -21.30 -14.29 -15.47
CA PRO A 6 -20.48 -13.30 -16.16
C PRO A 6 -20.38 -13.61 -17.66
N ARG A 7 -20.71 -12.62 -18.51
CA ARG A 7 -20.65 -12.78 -19.97
C ARG A 7 -19.20 -12.99 -20.39
N VAL A 8 -18.90 -14.17 -20.91
CA VAL A 8 -17.57 -14.48 -21.45
C VAL A 8 -17.41 -13.76 -22.80
N LEU A 9 -16.35 -12.97 -22.96
CA LEU A 9 -15.99 -12.38 -24.25
C LEU A 9 -15.33 -13.47 -25.12
N GLY A 10 -16.17 -14.36 -25.67
CA GLY A 10 -15.75 -15.46 -26.53
C GLY A 10 -15.53 -15.04 -27.98
N PRO A 11 -14.92 -15.90 -28.82
CA PRO A 11 -14.66 -15.60 -30.22
C PRO A 11 -15.92 -15.23 -31.02
N SER A 12 -17.03 -15.94 -30.79
CA SER A 12 -18.32 -15.69 -31.44
C SER A 12 -18.87 -14.30 -31.10
N TRP A 13 -18.81 -13.89 -29.83
CA TRP A 13 -19.23 -12.56 -29.41
C TRP A 13 -18.35 -11.47 -30.02
N ILE A 14 -17.02 -11.64 -30.00
CA ILE A 14 -16.07 -10.68 -30.58
C ILE A 14 -16.31 -10.50 -32.09
N LEU A 15 -16.56 -11.61 -32.80
CA LEU A 15 -16.81 -11.60 -34.23
C LEU A 15 -18.19 -11.00 -34.58
N GLY A 16 -19.21 -11.26 -33.77
CA GLY A 16 -20.55 -10.72 -33.94
C GLY A 16 -20.74 -9.26 -33.48
N ARG A 17 -19.83 -8.71 -32.67
CA ARG A 17 -20.01 -7.36 -32.10
C ARG A 17 -19.91 -6.27 -33.17
N THR A 18 -20.97 -5.47 -33.27
CA THR A 18 -20.99 -4.31 -34.16
C THR A 18 -20.15 -3.17 -33.57
N LEU A 19 -19.08 -2.79 -34.26
CA LEU A 19 -18.15 -1.73 -33.84
C LEU A 19 -18.31 -0.45 -34.68
N ARG A 20 -19.52 -0.17 -35.18
CA ARG A 20 -19.78 0.93 -36.15
C ARG A 20 -19.44 2.33 -35.64
N GLY A 21 -19.35 2.54 -34.32
CA GLY A 21 -18.88 3.80 -33.73
C GLY A 21 -17.36 4.02 -33.76
N LEU A 22 -16.58 3.05 -34.26
CA LEU A 22 -15.14 3.19 -34.47
C LEU A 22 -14.85 3.45 -35.96
N ASP A 23 -14.44 4.67 -36.28
CA ASP A 23 -14.34 5.20 -37.65
C ASP A 23 -13.37 4.42 -38.57
N SER A 24 -12.37 3.74 -38.00
CA SER A 24 -11.31 3.07 -38.77
C SER A 24 -11.50 1.56 -38.84
N ARG A 25 -11.42 0.99 -40.06
CA ARG A 25 -11.35 -0.47 -40.29
C ARG A 25 -10.19 -1.09 -39.52
N THR A 26 -9.01 -0.45 -39.54
CA THR A 26 -7.82 -0.91 -38.83
C THR A 26 -8.03 -0.96 -37.32
N THR A 27 -8.80 -0.02 -36.73
CA THR A 27 -9.13 -0.01 -35.29
C THR A 27 -10.01 -1.17 -34.92
N ARG A 28 -11.03 -1.43 -35.74
CA ARG A 28 -11.90 -2.59 -35.54
C ARG A 28 -11.13 -3.90 -35.65
N THR A 29 -10.22 -4.03 -36.62
CA THR A 29 -9.39 -5.22 -36.80
C THR A 29 -8.43 -5.41 -35.63
N LEU A 30 -7.70 -4.38 -35.20
CA LEU A 30 -6.77 -4.47 -34.08
C LEU A 30 -7.47 -4.72 -32.74
N LEU A 31 -8.64 -4.11 -32.53
CA LEU A 31 -9.45 -4.37 -31.34
C LEU A 31 -9.91 -5.84 -31.31
N ARG A 32 -10.43 -6.35 -32.44
CA ARG A 32 -10.83 -7.75 -32.56
C ARG A 32 -9.67 -8.71 -32.37
N ALA A 33 -8.52 -8.45 -32.97
CA ALA A 33 -7.32 -9.27 -32.81
C ALA A 33 -6.86 -9.29 -31.34
N THR A 34 -6.84 -8.12 -30.67
CA THR A 34 -6.45 -8.00 -29.26
C THR A 34 -7.40 -8.77 -28.35
N LEU A 35 -8.72 -8.61 -28.54
CA LEU A 35 -9.72 -9.34 -27.76
C LEU A 35 -9.69 -10.83 -28.07
N ALA A 36 -9.55 -11.22 -29.34
CA ALA A 36 -9.48 -12.61 -29.78
C ALA A 36 -8.27 -13.34 -29.19
N ALA A 37 -7.10 -12.68 -29.09
CA ALA A 37 -5.92 -13.22 -28.42
C ALA A 37 -6.13 -13.50 -26.93
N THR A 38 -7.20 -12.95 -26.33
CA THR A 38 -7.60 -13.15 -24.93
C THR A 38 -8.99 -13.77 -24.79
N ALA A 39 -9.54 -14.30 -25.88
CA ALA A 39 -10.91 -14.81 -25.89
C ALA A 39 -11.07 -15.96 -24.88
N GLY A 40 -12.17 -15.93 -24.12
CA GLY A 40 -12.42 -16.92 -23.06
C GLY A 40 -11.62 -16.70 -21.75
N ALA A 41 -10.63 -15.82 -21.76
CA ALA A 41 -9.93 -15.35 -20.57
C ALA A 41 -10.52 -14.06 -19.99
N VAL A 42 -11.41 -13.38 -20.70
CA VAL A 42 -12.05 -12.15 -20.23
C VAL A 42 -13.54 -12.38 -20.10
N SER A 43 -14.06 -12.15 -18.90
CA SER A 43 -15.51 -12.11 -18.65
C SER A 43 -15.92 -10.76 -18.11
N VAL A 44 -17.14 -10.35 -18.40
CA VAL A 44 -17.74 -9.11 -17.93
C VAL A 44 -19.04 -9.46 -17.21
N ALA A 45 -19.05 -9.29 -15.89
CA ALA A 45 -20.27 -9.32 -15.12
C ALA A 45 -21.01 -7.98 -15.29
N ASP A 46 -22.33 -8.05 -15.43
CA ASP A 46 -23.20 -6.89 -15.65
C ASP A 46 -22.82 -6.10 -16.94
N ALA A 47 -22.49 -6.81 -18.03
CA ALA A 47 -22.08 -6.19 -19.30
C ALA A 47 -23.10 -5.17 -19.82
N GLU A 48 -24.40 -5.44 -19.65
CA GLU A 48 -25.48 -4.55 -20.07
C GLU A 48 -25.42 -3.19 -19.37
N ARG A 49 -24.99 -3.15 -18.10
CA ARG A 49 -24.78 -1.89 -17.38
C ARG A 49 -23.65 -1.08 -18.01
N LEU A 50 -22.55 -1.72 -18.41
CA LEU A 50 -21.47 -1.03 -19.10
C LEU A 50 -21.91 -0.52 -20.49
N GLU A 51 -22.74 -1.29 -21.21
CA GLU A 51 -23.24 -0.91 -22.53
C GLU A 51 -24.24 0.27 -22.45
N SER A 52 -25.13 0.27 -21.45
CA SER A 52 -26.22 1.24 -21.30
C SER A 52 -25.91 2.46 -20.43
N GLN A 53 -24.78 2.48 -19.70
CA GLN A 53 -24.40 3.58 -18.82
C GLN A 53 -24.47 4.94 -19.56
N PRO A 54 -25.13 5.98 -19.02
CA PRO A 54 -25.14 7.31 -19.65
C PRO A 54 -23.77 8.00 -19.65
N ASP A 55 -23.51 8.86 -20.63
CA ASP A 55 -22.34 9.75 -20.64
C ASP A 55 -22.75 11.17 -20.17
N PRO A 56 -21.87 11.93 -19.50
CA PRO A 56 -20.52 11.57 -19.09
C PRO A 56 -20.49 10.71 -17.81
N THR A 57 -19.62 9.70 -17.76
CA THR A 57 -19.36 8.85 -16.59
C THR A 57 -17.86 8.68 -16.38
N ILE A 58 -17.45 8.61 -15.11
CA ILE A 58 -16.08 8.31 -14.69
C ILE A 58 -15.98 6.80 -14.43
N PHE A 59 -15.40 6.05 -15.37
CA PHE A 59 -15.11 4.63 -15.21
C PHE A 59 -13.86 4.46 -14.34
N ALA A 60 -14.02 4.02 -13.10
CA ALA A 60 -12.94 3.79 -12.15
C ALA A 60 -12.63 2.30 -12.04
N LEU A 61 -11.42 1.87 -12.44
CA LEU A 61 -11.04 0.46 -12.48
C LEU A 61 -9.93 0.16 -11.46
N THR A 62 -9.96 -1.01 -10.82
CA THR A 62 -8.80 -1.49 -10.03
C THR A 62 -7.63 -1.84 -10.94
N HIS A 63 -6.39 -1.75 -10.44
CA HIS A 63 -5.18 -1.93 -11.27
C HIS A 63 -4.20 -2.92 -10.65
N HIS A 64 -3.91 -4.04 -11.31
CA HIS A 64 -3.07 -5.12 -10.78
C HIS A 64 -1.74 -5.29 -11.53
N GLY A 65 -1.77 -5.34 -12.85
CA GLY A 65 -0.67 -5.68 -13.75
C GLY A 65 -0.75 -4.94 -15.09
N ALA A 66 0.00 -5.45 -16.08
CA ALA A 66 0.02 -4.85 -17.42
C ALA A 66 -1.08 -5.43 -18.34
N PHE A 67 -1.52 -6.66 -18.07
CA PHE A 67 -2.46 -7.38 -18.89
C PHE A 67 -3.84 -6.71 -18.89
N GLU A 68 -4.42 -6.49 -17.71
CA GLU A 68 -5.73 -5.86 -17.60
C GLU A 68 -5.69 -4.36 -17.91
N ALA A 69 -4.52 -3.72 -17.81
CA ALA A 69 -4.29 -2.34 -18.24
C ALA A 69 -4.51 -2.12 -19.74
N LEU A 70 -4.34 -3.18 -20.54
CA LEU A 70 -4.61 -3.18 -21.97
C LEU A 70 -6.02 -3.71 -22.26
N ILE A 71 -6.39 -4.83 -21.63
CA ILE A 71 -7.60 -5.56 -21.97
C ILE A 71 -8.87 -4.88 -21.48
N ALA A 72 -8.87 -4.24 -20.30
CA ALA A 72 -10.07 -3.57 -19.79
C ALA A 72 -10.50 -2.37 -20.65
N PRO A 73 -9.59 -1.46 -21.08
CA PRO A 73 -9.93 -0.43 -22.07
C PRO A 73 -10.45 -0.99 -23.39
N CYS A 74 -9.85 -2.06 -23.91
CA CYS A 74 -10.33 -2.72 -25.12
C CYS A 74 -11.75 -3.30 -24.96
N ALA A 75 -12.01 -3.95 -23.83
CA ALA A 75 -13.34 -4.47 -23.52
C ALA A 75 -14.38 -3.33 -23.47
N LEU A 76 -14.05 -2.21 -22.81
CA LEU A 76 -14.92 -1.03 -22.77
C LEU A 76 -15.11 -0.38 -24.14
N LEU A 77 -14.08 -0.31 -24.99
CA LEU A 77 -14.21 0.14 -26.38
C LEU A 77 -15.16 -0.75 -27.20
N ALA A 78 -15.13 -2.06 -26.98
CA ALA A 78 -16.02 -3.00 -27.69
C ALA A 78 -17.46 -2.98 -27.15
N LEU A 79 -17.63 -2.74 -25.85
CA LEU A 79 -18.93 -2.60 -25.21
C LEU A 79 -19.58 -1.25 -25.58
N ARG A 80 -18.80 -0.16 -25.63
CA ARG A 80 -19.27 1.20 -25.90
C ARG A 80 -18.62 1.83 -27.15
N PRO A 81 -18.81 1.26 -28.35
CA PRO A 81 -18.10 1.71 -29.54
C PRO A 81 -18.48 3.12 -30.02
N ALA A 82 -19.68 3.62 -29.69
CA ALA A 82 -20.15 4.94 -30.12
C ALA A 82 -19.56 6.10 -29.29
N ARG A 83 -19.29 5.86 -28.01
CA ARG A 83 -18.74 6.86 -27.06
C ARG A 83 -17.75 6.16 -26.12
N PRO A 84 -16.56 5.80 -26.62
CA PRO A 84 -15.57 5.11 -25.81
C PRO A 84 -15.01 6.06 -24.73
N PRO A 85 -14.81 5.58 -23.49
CA PRO A 85 -14.24 6.41 -22.45
C PRO A 85 -12.80 6.80 -22.76
N ARG A 86 -12.48 8.08 -22.50
CA ARG A 86 -11.14 8.65 -22.68
C ARG A 86 -10.26 8.28 -21.51
N PHE A 87 -9.34 7.35 -21.73
CA PHE A 87 -8.52 6.82 -20.64
C PHE A 87 -7.39 7.75 -20.23
N LEU A 88 -7.26 7.97 -18.92
CA LEU A 88 -6.07 8.55 -18.30
C LEU A 88 -4.96 7.50 -18.30
N VAL A 89 -3.97 7.69 -19.16
CA VAL A 89 -2.87 6.74 -19.36
C VAL A 89 -1.53 7.41 -19.09
N ASP A 90 -0.57 6.65 -18.60
CA ASP A 90 0.81 7.13 -18.54
C ASP A 90 1.29 7.41 -19.97
N TRP A 91 1.90 8.58 -20.17
CA TRP A 91 2.29 9.07 -21.48
C TRP A 91 3.18 8.10 -22.26
N MET A 92 3.93 7.24 -21.57
CA MET A 92 4.75 6.22 -22.21
C MET A 92 3.92 5.26 -23.08
N PHE A 93 2.67 4.96 -22.72
CA PHE A 93 1.79 4.05 -23.49
C PHE A 93 1.22 4.69 -24.75
N VAL A 94 1.10 6.01 -24.79
CA VAL A 94 0.64 6.72 -25.99
C VAL A 94 1.67 6.59 -27.11
N ASP A 95 2.95 6.43 -26.76
CA ASP A 95 4.06 6.36 -27.72
C ASP A 95 4.50 4.92 -28.07
N LEU A 96 3.89 3.88 -27.49
CA LEU A 96 4.22 2.50 -27.84
C LEU A 96 3.66 2.14 -29.23
N PRO A 97 4.39 1.35 -30.04
CA PRO A 97 3.87 0.79 -31.28
C PRO A 97 2.59 -0.03 -31.00
N TRP A 98 1.59 0.14 -31.86
CA TRP A 98 0.34 -0.64 -31.94
C TRP A 98 -0.66 -0.40 -30.79
N THR A 99 -0.22 -0.48 -29.53
CA THR A 99 -1.05 -0.12 -28.35
C THR A 99 -1.35 1.38 -28.33
N GLY A 100 -0.36 2.23 -28.59
CA GLY A 100 -0.57 3.67 -28.75
C GLY A 100 -1.47 4.00 -29.94
N TRP A 101 -1.42 3.21 -31.03
CA TRP A 101 -2.27 3.42 -32.20
C TRP A 101 -3.76 3.10 -31.90
N LEU A 102 -4.03 2.00 -31.19
CA LEU A 102 -5.38 1.63 -30.75
C LEU A 102 -5.92 2.64 -29.72
N LEU A 103 -5.10 3.02 -28.73
CA LEU A 103 -5.49 3.93 -27.66
C LEU A 103 -5.70 5.37 -28.15
N ARG A 104 -4.93 5.86 -29.13
CA ARG A 104 -5.07 7.23 -29.67
C ARG A 104 -6.45 7.53 -30.24
N ARG A 105 -7.19 6.51 -30.68
CA ARG A 105 -8.57 6.66 -31.17
C ARG A 105 -9.60 6.83 -30.05
N ALA A 106 -9.27 6.44 -28.83
CA ALA A 106 -10.07 6.73 -27.64
C ALA A 106 -9.69 8.08 -27.00
N SER A 107 -9.03 8.98 -27.76
CA SER A 107 -8.59 10.31 -27.33
C SER A 107 -8.02 10.34 -25.91
N PRO A 108 -6.95 9.55 -25.64
CA PRO A 108 -6.47 9.29 -24.30
C PRO A 108 -5.92 10.57 -23.67
N ILE A 109 -5.99 10.66 -22.35
CA ILE A 109 -5.52 11.80 -21.59
C ILE A 109 -4.16 11.44 -21.00
N PRO A 110 -3.03 11.81 -21.64
CA PRO A 110 -1.71 11.42 -21.16
C PRO A 110 -1.37 12.11 -19.83
N VAL A 111 -0.83 11.31 -18.91
CA VAL A 111 -0.31 11.72 -17.60
C VAL A 111 1.21 11.69 -17.65
N TYR A 112 1.85 12.86 -17.64
CA TYR A 112 3.29 13.02 -17.84
C TYR A 112 4.13 12.91 -16.53
N ARG A 113 3.87 11.92 -15.68
CA ARG A 113 4.55 11.83 -14.36
C ARG A 113 5.95 11.22 -14.40
N LYS A 114 6.23 10.28 -15.30
CA LYS A 114 7.51 9.56 -15.34
C LYS A 114 8.51 10.25 -16.27
N PRO A 115 9.78 10.43 -15.85
CA PRO A 115 10.80 10.95 -16.75
C PRO A 115 11.07 9.97 -17.89
N ALA A 116 11.40 10.51 -19.06
CA ALA A 116 11.78 9.69 -20.20
C ALA A 116 13.22 9.18 -20.02
N ARG A 117 13.49 7.91 -20.37
CA ARG A 117 14.87 7.40 -20.46
C ARG A 117 15.71 8.15 -21.51
N TRP A 118 15.07 8.65 -22.58
CA TRP A 118 15.73 9.29 -23.71
C TRP A 118 15.61 10.82 -23.64
N ARG A 119 16.73 11.53 -23.75
CA ARG A 119 16.82 13.00 -23.59
C ARG A 119 15.87 13.79 -24.49
N LEU A 120 15.72 13.39 -25.75
CA LEU A 120 14.79 14.03 -26.71
C LEU A 120 13.33 13.91 -26.26
N ARG A 121 12.95 12.74 -25.72
CA ARG A 121 11.59 12.50 -25.20
C ARG A 121 11.33 13.24 -23.89
N GLU A 122 12.36 13.46 -23.08
CA GLU A 122 12.25 14.27 -21.86
C GLU A 122 11.99 15.75 -22.18
N ARG A 123 12.57 16.29 -23.27
CA ARG A 123 12.28 17.65 -23.75
C ARG A 123 10.80 17.80 -24.18
N HIS A 124 10.27 16.85 -24.97
CA HIS A 124 8.85 16.81 -25.32
C HIS A 124 7.94 16.65 -24.09
N ARG A 125 8.31 15.80 -23.11
CA ARG A 125 7.55 15.63 -21.86
C ARG A 125 7.42 16.96 -21.10
N ARG A 126 8.51 17.74 -21.00
CA ARG A 126 8.52 19.04 -20.31
C ARG A 126 7.64 20.08 -20.99
N GLN A 127 7.67 20.14 -22.32
CA GLN A 127 6.76 21.00 -23.09
C GLN A 127 5.29 20.64 -22.83
N ARG A 128 4.93 19.35 -22.93
CA ARG A 128 3.58 18.84 -22.66
C ARG A 128 3.10 19.04 -21.22
N LEU A 129 4.01 19.08 -20.25
CA LEU A 129 3.67 19.39 -18.85
C LEU A 129 3.23 20.85 -18.68
N ALA A 130 3.79 21.76 -19.49
CA ALA A 130 3.48 23.18 -19.44
C ALA A 130 2.13 23.52 -20.09
N GLU A 131 1.59 22.64 -20.94
CA GLU A 131 0.30 22.79 -21.63
C GLU A 131 -0.95 22.50 -20.76
N GLY A 132 -0.77 22.19 -19.47
CA GLY A 132 -1.87 22.01 -18.50
C GLY A 132 -2.00 20.62 -17.88
N GLY A 133 -2.66 20.56 -16.72
CA GLY A 133 -2.77 19.35 -15.91
C GLY A 133 -3.63 18.25 -16.56
N ALA A 134 -3.31 16.98 -16.30
CA ALA A 134 -4.15 15.86 -16.72
C ALA A 134 -5.55 15.88 -16.07
N LEU A 135 -5.67 16.51 -14.90
CA LEU A 135 -6.95 16.74 -14.23
C LEU A 135 -7.82 17.72 -15.02
N ASP A 136 -7.25 18.84 -15.46
CA ASP A 136 -7.98 19.89 -16.20
C ASP A 136 -8.46 19.39 -17.56
N ARG A 137 -7.61 18.62 -18.26
CA ARG A 137 -8.00 17.95 -19.52
C ARG A 137 -9.11 16.93 -19.33
N ALA A 138 -9.14 16.23 -18.19
CA ALA A 138 -10.21 15.29 -17.87
C ALA A 138 -11.51 16.01 -17.49
N LEU A 139 -11.44 17.14 -16.77
CA LEU A 139 -12.59 17.99 -16.49
C LEU A 139 -13.17 18.60 -17.77
N ALA A 140 -12.32 19.08 -18.68
CA ALA A 140 -12.75 19.60 -19.98
C ALA A 140 -13.44 18.53 -20.83
N ALA A 141 -12.93 17.29 -20.83
CA ALA A 141 -13.56 16.17 -21.51
C ALA A 141 -14.96 15.85 -20.92
N LEU A 142 -15.05 15.76 -19.59
CA LEU A 142 -16.33 15.54 -18.90
C LEU A 142 -17.33 16.67 -19.20
N ALA A 143 -16.89 17.93 -19.21
CA ALA A 143 -17.72 19.09 -19.56
C ALA A 143 -18.20 19.06 -21.03
N ALA A 144 -17.42 18.47 -21.93
CA ALA A 144 -17.82 18.24 -23.33
C ALA A 144 -18.79 17.05 -23.50
N GLY A 145 -19.16 16.35 -22.41
CA GLY A 145 -20.03 15.18 -22.42
C GLY A 145 -19.30 13.86 -22.71
N ASP A 146 -17.96 13.86 -22.75
CA ASP A 146 -17.18 12.64 -22.89
C ASP A 146 -17.09 11.90 -21.55
N SER A 147 -17.15 10.57 -21.59
CA SER A 147 -16.77 9.73 -20.46
C SER A 147 -15.26 9.59 -20.33
N ILE A 148 -14.76 9.35 -19.11
CA ILE A 148 -13.33 9.12 -18.85
C ILE A 148 -13.10 7.77 -18.16
N GLY A 149 -11.95 7.16 -18.43
CA GLY A 149 -11.51 5.92 -17.77
C GLY A 149 -10.25 6.14 -16.97
N LEU A 150 -10.16 5.63 -15.73
CA LEU A 150 -8.97 5.78 -14.91
C LEU A 150 -8.75 4.61 -13.94
N TYR A 151 -7.51 4.52 -13.47
CA TYR A 151 -7.12 3.66 -12.36
C TYR A 151 -6.86 4.53 -11.12
N PRO A 152 -7.77 4.59 -10.14
CA PRO A 152 -7.70 5.57 -9.06
C PRO A 152 -6.52 5.34 -8.12
N GLU A 153 -5.95 4.13 -8.06
CA GLU A 153 -4.72 3.79 -7.32
C GLU A 153 -3.49 4.54 -7.89
N GLY A 154 -3.50 4.85 -9.20
CA GLY A 154 -2.42 5.55 -9.92
C GLY A 154 -1.13 4.74 -10.09
N ARG A 155 -1.10 3.49 -9.64
CA ARG A 155 -0.02 2.52 -9.83
C ARG A 155 -0.59 1.10 -9.83
N ARG A 156 0.17 0.15 -10.35
CA ARG A 156 -0.16 -1.29 -10.32
C ARG A 156 -0.10 -1.81 -8.89
N ASN A 157 -1.07 -2.64 -8.53
CA ASN A 157 -1.20 -3.28 -7.23
C ASN A 157 -0.96 -4.79 -7.33
N PRO A 158 0.24 -5.27 -6.98
CA PRO A 158 0.55 -6.71 -7.02
C PRO A 158 -0.12 -7.49 -5.88
N ASP A 159 -0.67 -6.82 -4.87
CA ASP A 159 -1.34 -7.47 -3.75
C ASP A 159 -2.67 -8.10 -4.24
N PRO A 160 -2.86 -9.41 -4.05
CA PRO A 160 -4.08 -10.11 -4.46
C PRO A 160 -5.30 -9.79 -3.58
N TYR A 161 -5.10 -9.35 -2.33
CA TYR A 161 -6.15 -9.27 -1.32
C TYR A 161 -6.46 -7.84 -0.89
N SER A 162 -5.54 -6.89 -1.02
CA SER A 162 -5.74 -5.52 -0.54
C SER A 162 -5.86 -4.52 -1.68
N LEU A 163 -6.72 -3.51 -1.53
CA LEU A 163 -6.79 -2.36 -2.45
C LEU A 163 -5.78 -1.28 -2.03
N LEU A 164 -5.07 -0.65 -2.98
CA LEU A 164 -4.21 0.48 -2.63
C LEU A 164 -5.04 1.74 -2.36
N LYS A 165 -4.48 2.63 -1.54
CA LYS A 165 -5.01 3.99 -1.35
C LYS A 165 -5.24 4.70 -2.67
N LEU A 166 -6.48 5.12 -2.90
CA LEU A 166 -6.90 5.89 -4.06
C LEU A 166 -6.25 7.29 -4.03
N ARG A 167 -6.03 7.86 -5.21
CA ARG A 167 -5.56 9.23 -5.39
C ARG A 167 -6.76 10.17 -5.39
N LYS A 168 -6.60 11.34 -4.77
CA LYS A 168 -7.62 12.41 -4.69
C LYS A 168 -8.22 12.84 -6.04
N GLY A 169 -7.52 12.58 -7.15
CA GLY A 169 -7.96 12.97 -8.49
C GLY A 169 -9.35 12.43 -8.88
N VAL A 170 -9.71 11.19 -8.52
CA VAL A 170 -11.03 10.64 -8.87
C VAL A 170 -12.16 11.36 -8.15
N ALA A 171 -12.00 11.64 -6.85
CA ALA A 171 -12.97 12.41 -6.07
C ALA A 171 -13.09 13.85 -6.56
N ARG A 172 -11.96 14.49 -6.93
CA ARG A 172 -11.98 15.82 -7.54
C ARG A 172 -12.72 15.86 -8.86
N LEU A 173 -12.53 14.84 -9.70
CA LEU A 173 -13.25 14.74 -10.98
C LEU A 173 -14.75 14.63 -10.73
N ALA A 174 -15.18 13.72 -9.86
CA ALA A 174 -16.58 13.56 -9.50
C ALA A 174 -17.18 14.86 -8.94
N LEU A 175 -16.51 15.46 -7.94
CA LEU A 175 -16.98 16.65 -7.25
C LEU A 175 -17.08 17.88 -8.17
N ARG A 176 -16.09 18.12 -9.03
CA ARG A 176 -16.06 19.32 -9.87
C ARG A 176 -16.91 19.21 -11.13
N SER A 177 -17.05 18.00 -11.69
CA SER A 177 -17.84 17.78 -12.91
C SER A 177 -19.30 17.42 -12.64
N GLY A 178 -19.62 16.90 -11.46
CA GLY A 178 -20.92 16.30 -11.17
C GLY A 178 -21.13 14.94 -11.85
N ALA A 179 -20.16 14.43 -12.60
CA ALA A 179 -20.29 13.15 -13.31
C ALA A 179 -20.26 11.96 -12.32
N PRO A 180 -21.14 10.95 -12.50
CA PRO A 180 -21.14 9.77 -11.65
C PRO A 180 -19.87 8.94 -11.85
N VAL A 181 -19.45 8.24 -10.79
CA VAL A 181 -18.35 7.28 -10.81
C VAL A 181 -18.91 5.88 -10.95
N LEU A 182 -18.56 5.17 -12.02
CA LEU A 182 -18.89 3.75 -12.18
C LEU A 182 -17.68 2.90 -11.73
N PRO A 183 -17.74 2.28 -10.54
CA PRO A 183 -16.67 1.43 -10.05
C PRO A 183 -16.67 0.09 -10.80
N ILE A 184 -15.48 -0.35 -11.22
CA ILE A 184 -15.26 -1.64 -11.88
C ILE A 184 -14.14 -2.38 -11.15
N GLY A 185 -14.51 -3.45 -10.46
CA GLY A 185 -13.55 -4.35 -9.85
C GLY A 185 -13.01 -5.34 -10.88
N ILE A 186 -11.68 -5.45 -10.96
CA ILE A 186 -11.03 -6.50 -11.76
C ILE A 186 -10.67 -7.64 -10.82
N ASP A 187 -11.27 -8.80 -11.08
CA ASP A 187 -11.10 -10.00 -10.27
C ASP A 187 -10.39 -11.09 -11.08
N PHE A 188 -9.53 -11.86 -10.41
CA PHE A 188 -8.82 -13.01 -10.97
C PHE A 188 -9.19 -14.25 -10.17
N PRO A 189 -10.16 -15.07 -10.62
CA PRO A 189 -10.63 -16.23 -9.85
C PRO A 189 -9.52 -17.20 -9.44
N ALA A 190 -8.51 -17.38 -10.30
CA ALA A 190 -7.37 -18.26 -10.01
C ALA A 190 -6.49 -17.78 -8.85
N ARG A 191 -6.61 -16.52 -8.40
CA ARG A 191 -5.75 -15.96 -7.35
C ARG A 191 -5.91 -16.67 -6.01
N ASP A 192 -7.11 -17.14 -5.68
CA ASP A 192 -7.41 -17.72 -4.37
C ASP A 192 -6.69 -19.07 -4.22
N ARG A 193 -6.61 -19.84 -5.31
CA ARG A 193 -5.79 -21.05 -5.41
C ARG A 193 -4.29 -20.76 -5.45
N LEU A 194 -3.87 -19.67 -6.10
CA LEU A 194 -2.46 -19.37 -6.35
C LEU A 194 -1.78 -18.57 -5.24
N GLY A 195 -2.53 -17.99 -4.31
CA GLY A 195 -2.00 -17.07 -3.29
C GLY A 195 -1.47 -15.73 -3.86
N ARG A 196 -1.70 -15.46 -5.16
CA ARG A 196 -1.18 -14.28 -5.88
C ARG A 196 -2.01 -13.96 -7.12
N THR A 197 -2.00 -12.69 -7.54
CA THR A 197 -2.62 -12.32 -8.82
C THR A 197 -1.78 -12.86 -9.99
N PRO A 198 -2.36 -13.66 -10.89
CA PRO A 198 -1.63 -14.16 -12.05
C PRO A 198 -1.26 -13.01 -13.00
N ARG A 199 -0.09 -13.10 -13.64
CA ARG A 199 0.35 -12.09 -14.62
C ARG A 199 -0.49 -12.10 -15.89
N ILE A 200 -0.93 -13.29 -16.29
CA ILE A 200 -1.81 -13.58 -17.43
C ILE A 200 -2.75 -14.69 -16.96
N GLY A 201 -4.04 -14.58 -17.25
CA GLY A 201 -5.02 -15.58 -16.87
C GLY A 201 -6.45 -15.06 -16.98
N ARG A 202 -7.42 -15.88 -16.58
CA ARG A 202 -8.83 -15.50 -16.61
C ARG A 202 -9.07 -14.32 -15.65
N LEU A 203 -9.63 -13.24 -16.17
CA LEU A 203 -10.07 -12.06 -15.43
C LEU A 203 -11.57 -11.83 -15.60
N VAL A 204 -12.19 -11.26 -14.58
CA VAL A 204 -13.60 -10.87 -14.58
C VAL A 204 -13.68 -9.38 -14.27
N LEU A 205 -14.23 -8.60 -15.20
CA LEU A 205 -14.61 -7.21 -14.96
C LEU A 205 -15.99 -7.20 -14.30
N ARG A 206 -16.10 -6.63 -13.10
CA ARG A 206 -17.35 -6.56 -12.34
C ARG A 206 -17.77 -5.12 -12.20
N ALA A 207 -18.80 -4.72 -12.93
CA ALA A 207 -19.33 -3.36 -12.87
C ALA A 207 -20.25 -3.18 -11.67
N GLY A 208 -20.02 -2.16 -10.85
CA GLY A 208 -20.88 -1.77 -9.75
C GLY A 208 -22.07 -0.93 -10.21
N ARG A 209 -22.78 -0.33 -9.24
CA ARG A 209 -23.75 0.73 -9.51
C ARG A 209 -23.01 2.07 -9.66
N PRO A 210 -23.49 2.99 -10.52
CA PRO A 210 -22.93 4.33 -10.57
C PRO A 210 -23.12 5.03 -9.23
N LEU A 211 -22.05 5.62 -8.72
CA LEU A 211 -22.01 6.41 -7.50
C LEU A 211 -22.13 7.88 -7.90
N ALA A 212 -23.14 8.54 -7.39
CA ALA A 212 -23.44 9.91 -7.74
C ALA A 212 -23.31 10.78 -6.49
N PHE A 213 -22.72 11.97 -6.67
CA PHE A 213 -22.30 12.86 -5.59
C PHE A 213 -22.96 14.25 -5.77
N GLU A 214 -24.25 14.26 -6.11
CA GLU A 214 -24.98 15.49 -6.47
C GLU A 214 -25.07 16.49 -5.32
N THR A 215 -25.13 16.01 -4.08
CA THR A 215 -25.21 16.87 -2.90
C THR A 215 -23.87 17.56 -2.66
N GLU A 216 -22.79 16.78 -2.67
CA GLU A 216 -21.40 17.24 -2.54
C GLU A 216 -21.04 18.19 -3.69
N HIS A 217 -21.46 17.87 -4.92
CA HIS A 217 -21.27 18.71 -6.09
C HIS A 217 -21.99 20.06 -5.95
N ARG A 218 -23.26 20.07 -5.51
CA ARG A 218 -24.02 21.31 -5.29
C ARG A 218 -23.38 22.18 -4.20
N GLU A 219 -22.89 21.56 -3.13
CA GLU A 219 -22.17 22.26 -2.08
C GLU A 219 -20.88 22.89 -2.61
N TRP A 220 -20.10 22.13 -3.37
CA TRP A 220 -18.89 22.63 -4.02
C TRP A 220 -19.18 23.76 -5.01
N LEU A 221 -20.25 23.66 -5.82
CA LEU A 221 -20.68 24.73 -6.74
C LEU A 221 -21.12 25.99 -6.00
N ALA A 222 -21.83 25.86 -4.88
CA ALA A 222 -22.22 26.99 -4.05
C ALA A 222 -21.01 27.69 -3.43
N ALA A 223 -19.97 26.94 -3.05
CA ALA A 223 -18.70 27.49 -2.59
C ALA A 223 -17.89 28.15 -3.72
N ALA A 224 -17.82 27.51 -4.89
CA ALA A 224 -17.12 28.04 -6.07
C ALA A 224 -17.71 29.36 -6.59
N ARG A 225 -19.02 29.59 -6.41
CA ARG A 225 -19.67 30.87 -6.73
C ARG A 225 -19.29 32.01 -5.77
N ARG A 226 -18.89 31.68 -4.54
CA ARG A 226 -18.48 32.67 -3.52
C ARG A 226 -17.01 33.01 -3.66
N SER A 227 -16.14 32.01 -3.64
CA SER A 227 -14.69 32.19 -3.83
C SER A 227 -13.98 30.87 -4.16
N GLU A 228 -12.81 30.96 -4.80
CA GLU A 228 -11.95 29.80 -5.05
C GLU A 228 -11.45 29.15 -3.76
N SER A 229 -11.13 29.97 -2.74
CA SER A 229 -10.66 29.50 -1.43
C SER A 229 -11.71 28.65 -0.72
N GLU A 230 -12.99 29.04 -0.77
CA GLU A 230 -14.09 28.28 -0.19
C GLU A 230 -14.34 26.97 -0.95
N ALA A 231 -14.30 27.00 -2.29
CA ALA A 231 -14.40 25.79 -3.10
C ALA A 231 -13.31 24.78 -2.76
N LEU A 232 -12.08 25.26 -2.55
CA LEU A 232 -10.95 24.42 -2.15
C LEU A 232 -11.12 23.85 -0.73
N ALA A 233 -11.67 24.63 0.20
CA ALA A 233 -11.96 24.18 1.57
C ALA A 233 -13.03 23.08 1.57
N VAL A 234 -14.12 23.27 0.85
CA VAL A 234 -15.19 22.27 0.67
C VAL A 234 -14.64 21.02 -0.02
N GLU A 235 -13.87 21.18 -1.11
CA GLU A 235 -13.24 20.05 -1.79
C GLU A 235 -12.35 19.24 -0.84
N ARG A 236 -11.50 19.90 -0.05
CA ARG A 236 -10.60 19.25 0.91
C ARG A 236 -11.38 18.46 1.96
N ARG A 237 -12.50 18.98 2.45
CA ARG A 237 -13.36 18.34 3.45
C ARG A 237 -14.13 17.14 2.89
N LEU A 238 -14.67 17.23 1.67
CA LEU A 238 -15.50 16.18 1.08
C LEU A 238 -14.70 15.06 0.43
N THR A 239 -13.48 15.35 -0.03
CA THR A 239 -12.63 14.37 -0.74
C THR A 239 -12.44 13.04 0.00
N PRO A 240 -12.16 12.99 1.33
CA PRO A 240 -11.95 11.72 2.05
C PRO A 240 -13.17 10.79 1.98
N ALA A 241 -14.37 11.30 2.28
CA ALA A 241 -15.60 10.53 2.26
C ALA A 241 -15.91 9.96 0.86
N ILE A 242 -15.82 10.80 -0.17
CA ILE A 242 -16.02 10.39 -1.57
C ILE A 242 -15.02 9.28 -1.96
N LEU A 243 -13.75 9.44 -1.60
CA LEU A 243 -12.73 8.42 -1.89
C LEU A 243 -13.01 7.10 -1.16
N ASP A 244 -13.49 7.17 0.08
CA ASP A 244 -13.78 6.00 0.89
C ASP A 244 -14.95 5.19 0.33
N GLU A 245 -16.00 5.88 -0.10
CA GLU A 245 -17.16 5.26 -0.74
C GLU A 245 -16.77 4.58 -2.06
N ILE A 246 -16.01 5.27 -2.92
CA ILE A 246 -15.51 4.70 -4.18
C ILE A 246 -14.63 3.48 -3.89
N ALA A 247 -13.74 3.57 -2.90
CA ALA A 247 -12.81 2.50 -2.55
C ALA A 247 -13.54 1.26 -2.02
N THR A 248 -14.54 1.45 -1.17
CA THR A 248 -15.39 0.39 -0.63
C THR A 248 -16.07 -0.39 -1.76
N HIS A 249 -16.64 0.31 -2.73
CA HIS A 249 -17.26 -0.32 -3.89
C HIS A 249 -16.25 -1.07 -4.77
N LEU A 250 -15.11 -0.46 -5.07
CA LEU A 250 -14.05 -1.10 -5.86
C LEU A 250 -13.49 -2.35 -5.18
N ALA A 251 -13.25 -2.29 -3.88
CA ALA A 251 -12.73 -3.41 -3.11
C ALA A 251 -13.73 -4.57 -3.09
N ARG A 252 -15.01 -4.29 -2.81
CA ARG A 252 -16.07 -5.30 -2.88
C ARG A 252 -16.14 -5.96 -4.25
N LEU A 253 -16.13 -5.18 -5.34
CA LEU A 253 -16.20 -5.71 -6.71
C LEU A 253 -14.94 -6.49 -7.09
N ALA A 254 -13.76 -6.02 -6.69
CA ALA A 254 -12.50 -6.73 -6.94
C ALA A 254 -12.27 -7.88 -5.96
N ARG A 255 -13.21 -8.17 -5.04
CA ARG A 255 -13.06 -9.13 -3.93
C ARG A 255 -11.78 -8.87 -3.12
N LYS A 256 -11.48 -7.61 -2.86
CA LYS A 256 -10.33 -7.13 -2.06
C LYS A 256 -10.84 -6.47 -0.78
N VAL A 257 -9.94 -6.32 0.18
CA VAL A 257 -10.14 -5.54 1.41
C VAL A 257 -9.77 -4.08 1.14
N HIS A 258 -10.64 -3.17 1.57
CA HIS A 258 -10.37 -1.73 1.66
C HIS A 258 -10.30 -1.36 3.14
N LEU A 259 -9.32 -0.52 3.48
CA LEU A 259 -9.17 0.05 4.82
C LEU A 259 -9.55 1.54 4.72
N PRO A 260 -10.44 2.07 5.57
CA PRO A 260 -10.97 3.42 5.41
C PRO A 260 -9.90 4.51 5.38
N GLN A 261 -10.09 5.54 4.54
CA GLN A 261 -9.07 6.57 4.33
C GLN A 261 -8.78 7.46 5.55
N GLU A 262 -9.76 7.62 6.45
CA GLU A 262 -9.60 8.34 7.71
C GLU A 262 -8.86 7.52 8.78
N GLY A 263 -8.62 6.23 8.54
CA GLY A 263 -7.63 5.38 9.23
C GLY A 263 -6.39 5.11 8.38
N LEU A 264 -6.04 6.01 7.46
CA LEU A 264 -4.87 5.90 6.56
C LEU A 264 -4.24 7.28 6.31
N ALA A 265 -4.55 8.25 7.18
CA ALA A 265 -4.08 9.64 7.06
C ALA A 265 -2.56 9.74 7.15
N MET A 266 -1.85 8.70 7.56
CA MET A 266 -0.42 8.80 7.83
C MET A 266 0.50 7.77 7.19
N THR A 267 0.01 6.92 6.30
CA THR A 267 0.90 6.03 5.54
C THR A 267 1.19 6.60 4.15
N ARG A 268 1.92 7.73 4.12
CA ARG A 268 2.80 8.09 3.00
C ARG A 268 3.96 8.94 3.50
N LEU A 269 5.02 8.28 3.94
CA LEU A 269 6.36 8.75 3.61
C LEU A 269 6.98 7.75 2.63
N SER A 270 7.14 8.26 1.41
CA SER A 270 8.15 7.77 0.49
C SER A 270 9.48 7.79 1.22
N ILE A 271 10.25 6.71 1.11
CA ILE A 271 11.69 6.75 1.27
C ILE A 271 12.21 7.77 0.25
N VAL A 272 12.41 8.99 0.73
CA VAL A 272 13.24 10.02 0.11
C VAL A 272 14.52 9.99 0.94
N PRO A 273 15.71 9.72 0.37
CA PRO A 273 16.94 9.97 1.10
C PRO A 273 16.94 11.46 1.47
N PRO A 274 17.19 11.84 2.73
CA PRO A 274 17.10 13.24 3.13
C PRO A 274 18.02 14.06 2.22
N GLN A 275 17.43 15.03 1.51
CA GLN A 275 18.20 16.13 0.98
C GLN A 275 18.57 17.00 2.17
N ALA A 276 19.84 16.94 2.56
CA ALA A 276 20.40 17.96 3.42
C ALA A 276 20.32 19.30 2.67
N SER A 277 19.54 20.23 3.18
CA SER A 277 19.74 21.65 2.87
C SER A 277 20.75 22.21 3.87
N PRO A 278 21.69 23.06 3.42
CA PRO A 278 22.87 23.39 4.18
C PRO A 278 22.57 24.57 5.12
N SER A 279 22.72 24.39 6.43
CA SER A 279 23.11 25.51 7.29
C SER A 279 23.78 25.07 8.57
N SER A 280 24.99 25.60 8.73
CA SER A 280 25.76 25.82 9.96
C SER A 280 26.12 24.62 10.84
N LEU A 281 27.02 23.77 10.34
CA LEU A 281 28.03 23.13 11.21
C LEU A 281 29.39 23.18 10.50
N ASP A 282 30.40 23.54 11.29
CA ASP A 282 31.80 23.87 10.96
C ASP A 282 32.44 23.05 9.82
N PRO A 283 33.18 23.66 8.86
CA PRO A 283 33.82 22.93 7.76
C PRO A 283 35.17 22.28 8.13
N THR A 284 35.50 22.09 9.41
CA THR A 284 36.79 21.51 9.84
C THR A 284 36.70 20.16 10.52
N SER A 285 35.61 19.41 10.34
CA SER A 285 35.58 17.98 10.66
C SER A 285 35.23 17.15 9.43
N SER A 286 36.18 17.04 8.50
CA SER A 286 36.23 15.91 7.58
C SER A 286 36.11 14.61 8.39
N PRO A 287 35.17 13.69 8.11
CA PRO A 287 35.15 12.41 8.80
C PRO A 287 36.44 11.68 8.47
N THR A 288 37.32 11.58 9.46
CA THR A 288 38.47 10.70 9.42
C THR A 288 37.96 9.28 9.17
N ALA A 289 38.64 8.54 8.30
CA ALA A 289 38.36 7.13 8.08
C ALA A 289 38.59 6.37 9.40
N PRO A 290 37.53 5.91 10.08
CA PRO A 290 37.33 4.47 10.27
C PRO A 290 35.84 4.08 10.43
N GLU A 291 35.00 4.08 9.39
CA GLU A 291 33.56 3.73 9.51
C GLU A 291 33.11 2.46 8.77
N ARG A 292 34.03 1.50 8.61
CA ARG A 292 33.68 0.08 8.41
C ARG A 292 33.71 -0.69 9.74
N ARG A 293 33.29 -0.07 10.83
CA ARG A 293 33.19 -0.76 12.13
C ARG A 293 32.08 -1.81 12.09
N ALA A 294 32.40 -3.00 12.60
CA ALA A 294 31.49 -4.13 12.73
C ALA A 294 30.26 -3.74 13.55
N VAL A 295 29.11 -4.30 13.20
CA VAL A 295 27.87 -4.13 13.95
C VAL A 295 27.69 -5.37 14.81
N ARG A 296 27.50 -5.17 16.12
CA ARG A 296 27.18 -6.25 17.07
C ARG A 296 25.88 -5.93 17.78
N THR A 297 25.18 -6.97 18.24
CA THR A 297 24.03 -6.83 19.13
C THR A 297 24.24 -7.80 20.27
N GLU A 298 24.02 -7.36 21.50
CA GLU A 298 24.13 -8.17 22.71
C GLU A 298 22.92 -8.00 23.62
N ILE A 299 22.73 -8.97 24.49
CA ILE A 299 21.69 -8.94 25.53
C ILE A 299 22.20 -8.02 26.64
N VAL A 300 21.34 -7.13 27.13
CA VAL A 300 21.63 -6.31 28.29
C VAL A 300 21.70 -7.20 29.52
N ALA A 301 22.89 -7.35 30.09
CA ALA A 301 23.16 -8.29 31.19
C ALA A 301 23.78 -7.62 32.43
N ASP A 302 24.31 -6.39 32.28
CA ASP A 302 25.03 -5.68 33.33
C ASP A 302 24.68 -4.18 33.35
N GLY A 303 25.23 -3.46 34.33
CA GLY A 303 24.99 -2.03 34.48
C GLY A 303 25.49 -1.17 33.31
N ALA A 304 26.55 -1.61 32.61
CA ALA A 304 27.13 -0.87 31.49
C ALA A 304 26.26 -0.97 30.23
N THR A 305 25.90 -2.19 29.83
CA THR A 305 24.98 -2.45 28.72
C THR A 305 23.59 -1.85 28.97
N ARG A 306 23.18 -1.77 30.25
CA ARG A 306 21.94 -1.07 30.65
C ARG A 306 22.03 0.43 30.42
N ALA A 307 23.14 1.05 30.80
CA ALA A 307 23.37 2.48 30.58
C ALA A 307 23.36 2.83 29.08
N ASP A 308 23.92 1.95 28.25
CA ASP A 308 23.93 2.10 26.80
C ASP A 308 22.53 2.01 26.18
N ALA A 309 21.72 1.04 26.60
CA ALA A 309 20.33 0.93 26.15
C ALA A 309 19.51 2.17 26.56
N LEU A 310 19.70 2.65 27.79
CA LEU A 310 19.09 3.88 28.30
C LEU A 310 19.46 5.09 27.45
N ALA A 311 20.75 5.24 27.10
CA ALA A 311 21.23 6.36 26.29
C ALA A 311 20.54 6.42 24.92
N VAL A 312 20.35 5.27 24.25
CA VAL A 312 19.67 5.22 22.94
C VAL A 312 18.18 5.56 23.08
N LEU A 313 17.54 5.07 24.14
CA LEU A 313 16.13 5.36 24.40
C LEU A 313 15.92 6.84 24.73
N ASP A 314 16.86 7.45 25.44
CA ASP A 314 16.82 8.87 25.79
C ASP A 314 16.95 9.77 24.55
N GLU A 315 17.95 9.50 23.71
CA GLU A 315 18.15 10.20 22.44
C GLU A 315 16.88 10.15 21.56
N VAL A 316 16.21 8.99 21.49
CA VAL A 316 15.06 8.81 20.60
C VAL A 316 13.76 9.32 21.22
N TYR A 317 13.45 8.97 22.46
CA TYR A 317 12.15 9.27 23.05
C TYR A 317 12.07 10.65 23.73
N ARG A 318 13.15 11.10 24.38
CA ARG A 318 13.18 12.41 25.05
C ARG A 318 13.63 13.50 24.07
N GLU A 319 14.81 13.34 23.48
CA GLU A 319 15.42 14.41 22.67
C GLU A 319 14.76 14.58 21.29
N GLU A 320 14.50 13.49 20.56
CA GLU A 320 13.89 13.58 19.22
C GLU A 320 12.36 13.67 19.27
N LYS A 321 11.71 12.77 20.01
CA LYS A 321 10.25 12.59 19.93
C LYS A 321 9.48 13.42 20.96
N GLY A 322 10.13 13.85 22.05
CA GLY A 322 9.49 14.58 23.14
C GLY A 322 8.36 13.80 23.84
N TRP A 323 8.41 12.46 23.79
CA TRP A 323 7.34 11.59 24.29
C TRP A 323 7.44 11.29 25.79
N LEU A 324 8.57 11.62 26.43
CA LEU A 324 8.84 11.31 27.85
C LEU A 324 9.36 12.55 28.60
N ARG A 325 9.00 12.66 29.89
CA ARG A 325 9.54 13.68 30.82
C ARG A 325 10.81 13.21 31.56
N GLY A 326 11.05 11.90 31.61
CA GLY A 326 12.26 11.24 32.14
C GLY A 326 12.25 9.75 31.77
N VAL A 327 13.40 9.18 31.38
CA VAL A 327 13.55 7.77 30.93
C VAL A 327 13.90 6.82 32.08
N GLU A 328 14.27 7.39 33.22
CA GLU A 328 14.74 6.68 34.41
C GLU A 328 13.64 5.85 35.09
N ASP A 329 12.36 6.18 34.94
CA ASP A 329 11.25 5.49 35.62
C ASP A 329 10.75 4.20 34.92
N GLU A 330 10.98 4.00 33.61
CA GLU A 330 10.43 2.84 32.88
C GLU A 330 11.37 1.61 32.83
N ILE A 331 12.69 1.79 32.85
CA ILE A 331 13.65 0.64 32.96
C ILE A 331 13.79 0.19 34.41
N VAL A 332 13.13 0.87 35.35
CA VAL A 332 13.03 0.47 36.76
C VAL A 332 11.95 -0.61 36.97
N LEU A 333 10.96 -0.73 36.07
CA LEU A 333 9.85 -1.69 36.22
C LEU A 333 10.13 -3.10 35.68
N ALA A 334 11.16 -3.27 34.86
CA ALA A 334 11.65 -4.58 34.45
C ALA A 334 13.14 -4.67 34.83
N GLY A 335 13.41 -5.22 36.01
CA GLY A 335 14.78 -5.51 36.42
C GLY A 335 15.48 -6.35 35.36
N THR A 336 16.80 -6.23 35.25
CA THR A 336 17.65 -7.17 34.48
C THR A 336 17.50 -8.63 34.95
N GLU A 337 16.82 -8.85 36.07
CA GLU A 337 16.52 -10.14 36.69
C GLU A 337 15.06 -10.60 36.46
N ASP A 338 14.19 -9.78 35.86
CA ASP A 338 12.81 -10.21 35.58
C ASP A 338 12.80 -11.15 34.35
N PRO A 339 12.53 -12.45 34.53
CA PRO A 339 12.55 -13.41 33.42
C PRO A 339 11.48 -13.12 32.36
N ALA A 340 10.50 -12.25 32.66
CA ALA A 340 9.47 -11.83 31.72
C ALA A 340 9.99 -10.89 30.62
N PHE A 341 11.19 -10.32 30.76
CA PHE A 341 11.74 -9.39 29.77
C PHE A 341 13.17 -9.72 29.34
N THR A 342 13.50 -9.41 28.08
CA THR A 342 14.89 -9.36 27.59
C THR A 342 15.09 -8.06 26.84
N TRP A 343 16.17 -7.36 27.16
CA TRP A 343 16.62 -6.20 26.41
C TRP A 343 17.81 -6.56 25.54
N LEU A 344 17.84 -6.03 24.31
CA LEU A 344 18.99 -6.11 23.43
C LEU A 344 19.43 -4.70 23.02
N VAL A 345 20.74 -4.52 22.94
CA VAL A 345 21.38 -3.28 22.49
C VAL A 345 22.32 -3.57 21.33
N ALA A 346 22.22 -2.75 20.28
CA ALA A 346 23.04 -2.85 19.07
C ALA A 346 24.11 -1.76 19.07
N TYR A 347 25.32 -2.10 18.64
CA TYR A 347 26.48 -1.21 18.62
C TYR A 347 27.08 -1.08 17.21
N VAL A 348 27.67 0.08 16.95
CA VAL A 348 28.57 0.32 15.83
C VAL A 348 29.97 0.57 16.40
N GLY A 349 30.81 -0.47 16.40
CA GLY A 349 32.02 -0.47 17.24
C GLY A 349 31.63 -0.50 18.72
N GLU A 350 32.04 0.51 19.49
CA GLU A 350 31.69 0.67 20.91
C GLU A 350 30.55 1.66 21.14
N THR A 351 30.00 2.29 20.09
CA THR A 351 28.93 3.27 20.24
C THR A 351 27.56 2.59 20.16
N PRO A 352 26.67 2.77 21.15
CA PRO A 352 25.33 2.22 21.10
C PRO A 352 24.51 2.92 20.00
N ALA A 353 23.77 2.11 19.26
CA ALA A 353 23.16 2.49 17.98
C ALA A 353 21.68 2.11 17.87
N GLY A 354 21.21 1.17 18.68
CA GLY A 354 19.82 0.74 18.71
C GLY A 354 19.50 -0.06 19.96
N ALA A 355 18.23 -0.11 20.35
CA ALA A 355 17.74 -0.89 21.48
C ALA A 355 16.40 -1.52 21.15
N VAL A 356 16.09 -2.67 21.76
CA VAL A 356 14.78 -3.34 21.65
C VAL A 356 14.48 -4.10 22.94
N ARG A 357 13.19 -4.14 23.29
CA ARG A 357 12.66 -4.93 24.41
C ARG A 357 11.83 -6.08 23.87
N LEU A 358 12.03 -7.25 24.46
CA LEU A 358 11.20 -8.44 24.30
C LEU A 358 10.45 -8.68 25.60
N ALA A 359 9.12 -8.75 25.55
CA ALA A 359 8.30 -9.19 26.67
C ALA A 359 7.70 -10.56 26.34
N TYR A 360 7.93 -11.54 27.20
CA TYR A 360 7.52 -12.91 27.00
C TYR A 360 6.14 -13.18 27.56
N ASP A 361 5.36 -14.02 26.87
CA ASP A 361 4.00 -14.40 27.25
C ASP A 361 3.14 -13.18 27.65
N PRO A 362 3.09 -12.12 26.80
CA PRO A 362 2.36 -10.90 27.14
C PRO A 362 0.86 -11.20 27.35
N PRO A 363 0.19 -10.52 28.28
CA PRO A 363 -1.24 -10.71 28.48
C PRO A 363 -1.97 -10.39 27.18
N LEU A 364 -2.64 -11.40 26.61
CA LEU A 364 -3.44 -11.27 25.38
C LEU A 364 -4.87 -10.82 25.69
N GLU A 365 -5.17 -10.50 26.95
CA GLU A 365 -6.43 -9.88 27.37
C GLU A 365 -6.38 -8.38 27.07
N LEU A 366 -7.28 -7.95 26.19
CA LEU A 366 -7.36 -6.56 25.78
C LEU A 366 -8.21 -5.81 26.81
N PRO A 367 -7.68 -4.77 27.50
CA PRO A 367 -8.45 -4.01 28.46
C PRO A 367 -9.71 -3.45 27.80
N SER A 368 -10.87 -3.58 28.46
CA SER A 368 -12.15 -3.03 27.98
C SER A 368 -12.07 -1.53 27.67
N GLU A 369 -11.17 -0.82 28.35
CA GLU A 369 -10.88 0.61 28.22
C GLU A 369 -10.10 1.00 26.95
N ALA A 370 -9.45 0.03 26.29
CA ALA A 370 -8.57 0.28 25.15
C ALA A 370 -9.31 0.40 23.80
N GLU A 371 -10.62 0.10 23.74
CA GLU A 371 -11.45 0.12 22.52
C GLU A 371 -10.76 -0.58 21.34
N VAL A 372 -10.30 -1.81 21.55
CA VAL A 372 -9.51 -2.54 20.56
C VAL A 372 -10.42 -3.13 19.49
N GLU A 373 -10.25 -2.66 18.25
CA GLU A 373 -10.89 -3.24 17.07
C GLU A 373 -10.04 -4.40 16.56
N LEU A 374 -10.51 -5.63 16.77
CA LEU A 374 -9.89 -6.85 16.24
C LEU A 374 -10.28 -7.08 14.78
N ASP A 375 -9.35 -7.58 13.98
CA ASP A 375 -9.65 -8.06 12.64
C ASP A 375 -10.57 -9.29 12.76
N PRO A 376 -11.78 -9.29 12.15
CA PRO A 376 -12.78 -10.35 12.30
C PRO A 376 -12.31 -11.75 11.86
N ARG A 377 -11.20 -11.82 11.13
CA ARG A 377 -10.60 -13.09 10.66
C ARG A 377 -9.67 -13.71 11.70
N ILE A 378 -9.34 -13.00 12.77
CA ILE A 378 -8.39 -13.46 13.78
C ILE A 378 -9.14 -14.15 14.90
N ASP A 379 -9.00 -15.48 14.96
CA ASP A 379 -9.40 -16.27 16.13
C ASP A 379 -8.30 -16.17 17.20
N LEU A 380 -8.48 -15.23 18.14
CA LEU A 380 -7.56 -15.02 19.25
C LEU A 380 -7.43 -16.27 20.15
N ASP A 381 -8.50 -17.04 20.31
CA ASP A 381 -8.49 -18.23 21.16
C ASP A 381 -7.69 -19.36 20.52
N ARG A 382 -7.76 -19.50 19.19
CA ARG A 382 -6.88 -20.39 18.43
C ARG A 382 -5.42 -19.93 18.50
N LEU A 383 -5.15 -18.63 18.35
CA LEU A 383 -3.80 -18.08 18.51
C LEU A 383 -3.22 -18.41 19.88
N ARG A 384 -3.98 -18.18 20.96
CA ARG A 384 -3.61 -18.51 22.35
C ARG A 384 -3.26 -19.98 22.54
N ARG A 385 -4.02 -20.89 21.91
CA ARG A 385 -3.78 -22.35 22.02
C ARG A 385 -2.61 -22.86 21.20
N CYS A 386 -2.31 -22.21 20.07
CA CYS A 386 -1.35 -22.74 19.08
C CYS A 386 0.01 -22.03 19.07
N GLY A 387 0.15 -20.88 19.74
CA GLY A 387 1.35 -20.05 19.71
C GLY A 387 1.90 -19.71 21.09
N ARG A 388 3.22 -19.49 21.16
CA ARG A 388 3.88 -18.79 22.26
C ARG A 388 4.35 -17.45 21.74
N PHE A 389 3.97 -16.37 22.42
CA PHE A 389 4.08 -15.01 21.92
C PHE A 389 5.16 -14.22 22.64
N VAL A 390 5.84 -13.37 21.90
CA VAL A 390 6.75 -12.37 22.43
C VAL A 390 6.34 -11.01 21.88
N GLU A 391 6.09 -10.05 22.75
CA GLU A 391 5.91 -8.65 22.35
C GLU A 391 7.28 -8.02 22.08
N VAL A 392 7.48 -7.53 20.87
CA VAL A 392 8.61 -6.68 20.48
C VAL A 392 8.20 -5.23 20.71
N GLY A 393 8.67 -4.68 21.83
CA GLY A 393 8.43 -3.31 22.24
C GLY A 393 9.69 -2.46 22.17
N ARG A 394 9.52 -1.14 22.14
CA ARG A 394 10.61 -0.15 22.28
C ARG A 394 11.79 -0.37 21.31
N LEU A 395 11.51 -0.88 20.10
CA LEU A 395 12.52 -0.98 19.04
C LEU A 395 12.87 0.42 18.54
N VAL A 396 14.06 0.90 18.89
CA VAL A 396 14.57 2.20 18.51
C VAL A 396 15.95 2.09 17.88
N ILE A 397 16.24 3.00 16.96
CA ILE A 397 17.56 3.15 16.34
C ILE A 397 17.91 4.62 16.40
N SER A 398 19.11 4.92 16.91
CA SER A 398 19.64 6.28 16.98
C SER A 398 19.58 6.93 15.59
N PRO A 399 19.15 8.20 15.48
CA PRO A 399 19.03 8.92 14.20
C PRO A 399 20.29 8.83 13.33
N ARG A 400 21.47 8.82 13.99
CA ARG A 400 22.79 8.73 13.36
C ARG A 400 22.99 7.45 12.54
N TYR A 401 22.29 6.36 12.88
CA TYR A 401 22.50 5.04 12.29
C TYR A 401 21.28 4.47 11.54
N ARG A 402 20.17 5.22 11.42
CA ARG A 402 18.95 4.75 10.74
C ARG A 402 19.13 4.41 9.26
N ASN A 403 20.05 5.09 8.58
CA ASN A 403 20.40 4.79 7.18
C ASN A 403 21.30 3.55 7.05
N ARG A 404 21.83 3.02 8.15
CA ARG A 404 22.78 1.91 8.19
C ARG A 404 22.02 0.60 8.38
N THR A 405 21.55 0.02 7.27
CA THR A 405 20.74 -1.22 7.26
C THR A 405 21.37 -2.38 8.05
N ALA A 406 22.69 -2.40 8.20
CA ALA A 406 23.39 -3.40 9.01
C ALA A 406 22.97 -3.38 10.50
N VAL A 407 22.68 -2.21 11.09
CA VAL A 407 22.22 -2.06 12.48
C VAL A 407 20.84 -2.66 12.65
N VAL A 408 19.90 -2.28 11.77
CA VAL A 408 18.53 -2.83 11.73
C VAL A 408 18.55 -4.36 11.58
N LEU A 409 19.38 -4.89 10.67
CA LEU A 409 19.46 -6.33 10.45
C LEU A 409 20.11 -7.08 11.61
N SER A 410 21.09 -6.46 12.29
CA SER A 410 21.75 -7.06 13.45
C SER A 410 20.77 -7.22 14.62
N ILE A 411 20.01 -6.16 14.95
CA ILE A 411 19.08 -6.19 16.08
C ILE A 411 17.89 -7.12 15.81
N LEU A 412 17.36 -7.14 14.59
CA LEU A 412 16.30 -8.07 14.18
C LEU A 412 16.77 -9.52 14.22
N ARG A 413 18.00 -9.80 13.76
CA ARG A 413 18.56 -11.15 13.80
C ARG A 413 18.76 -11.63 15.23
N ALA A 414 19.31 -10.79 16.10
CA ALA A 414 19.49 -11.13 17.51
C ALA A 414 18.13 -11.38 18.19
N THR A 415 17.14 -10.54 17.91
CA THR A 415 15.76 -10.71 18.39
C THR A 415 15.18 -12.07 17.99
N ILE A 416 15.21 -12.41 16.69
CA ILE A 416 14.65 -13.68 16.22
C ILE A 416 15.44 -14.86 16.81
N SER A 417 16.77 -14.77 16.85
CA SER A 417 17.61 -15.82 17.43
C SER A 417 17.25 -16.10 18.88
N GLU A 418 17.06 -15.05 19.68
CA GLU A 418 16.70 -15.15 21.10
C GLU A 418 15.32 -15.77 21.30
N VAL A 419 14.32 -15.27 20.56
CA VAL A 419 12.94 -15.75 20.63
C VAL A 419 12.84 -17.23 20.24
N VAL A 420 13.51 -17.63 19.16
CA VAL A 420 13.55 -19.02 18.69
C VAL A 420 14.31 -19.91 19.67
N ALA A 421 15.41 -19.44 20.25
CA ALA A 421 16.18 -20.19 21.24
C ALA A 421 15.35 -20.52 22.50
N ARG A 422 14.45 -19.62 22.90
CA ARG A 422 13.51 -19.83 24.02
C ARG A 422 12.24 -20.60 23.64
N GLY A 423 12.12 -21.07 22.40
CA GLY A 423 10.99 -21.90 21.94
C GLY A 423 9.70 -21.13 21.64
N TYR A 424 9.78 -19.81 21.45
CA TYR A 424 8.63 -19.00 21.07
C TYR A 424 8.40 -19.05 19.56
N THR A 425 7.12 -18.96 19.17
CA THR A 425 6.70 -19.18 17.77
C THR A 425 6.22 -17.91 17.08
N HIS A 426 5.77 -16.91 17.85
CA HIS A 426 5.15 -15.70 17.32
C HIS A 426 5.74 -14.42 17.92
N LEU A 427 5.87 -13.38 17.09
CA LEU A 427 6.16 -12.01 17.54
C LEU A 427 4.90 -11.16 17.46
N ILE A 428 4.63 -10.37 18.49
CA ILE A 428 3.61 -9.31 18.47
C ILE A 428 4.33 -7.98 18.48
N THR A 429 3.88 -7.01 17.69
CA THR A 429 4.40 -5.65 17.78
C THR A 429 3.31 -4.64 17.48
N ALA A 430 3.46 -3.42 18.00
CA ALA A 430 2.56 -2.32 17.71
C ALA A 430 3.32 -1.25 16.92
N VAL A 431 2.68 -0.73 15.86
CA VAL A 431 3.20 0.42 15.13
C VAL A 431 2.18 1.54 15.11
N PHE A 432 2.67 2.77 15.20
CA PHE A 432 1.83 3.96 15.11
C PHE A 432 1.47 4.21 13.65
N GLU A 433 0.17 4.38 13.40
CA GLU A 433 -0.38 4.78 12.10
C GLU A 433 0.23 6.11 11.66
N ASP A 434 0.44 7.01 12.62
CA ASP A 434 0.86 8.40 12.46
C ASP A 434 2.36 8.67 12.65
N ASP A 435 3.21 7.64 12.69
CA ASP A 435 4.66 7.88 12.71
C ASP A 435 5.22 8.07 11.28
N PRO A 436 5.83 9.22 10.94
CA PRO A 436 6.49 9.43 9.65
C PRO A 436 7.61 8.41 9.35
N HIS A 437 8.19 7.79 10.39
CA HIS A 437 9.18 6.74 10.31
C HIS A 437 8.60 5.34 10.59
N SER A 438 7.27 5.18 10.52
CA SER A 438 6.59 3.92 10.83
C SER A 438 7.16 2.77 9.99
N PRO A 439 7.62 1.68 10.63
CA PRO A 439 8.20 0.56 9.90
C PRO A 439 7.12 -0.39 9.37
N TYR A 440 5.84 0.01 9.36
CA TYR A 440 4.69 -0.81 8.97
C TYR A 440 4.86 -1.49 7.60
N ASP A 441 5.29 -0.75 6.57
CA ASP A 441 5.49 -1.29 5.22
C ASP A 441 6.62 -2.32 5.18
N PHE A 442 7.65 -2.17 6.03
CA PHE A 442 8.73 -3.13 6.17
C PHE A 442 8.24 -4.40 6.89
N HIS A 443 7.55 -4.25 8.03
CA HIS A 443 7.01 -5.37 8.81
C HIS A 443 6.03 -6.21 7.97
N THR A 444 5.08 -5.59 7.28
CA THR A 444 4.04 -6.31 6.53
C THR A 444 4.53 -6.87 5.18
N ARG A 445 5.28 -6.09 4.40
CA ARG A 445 5.67 -6.51 3.04
C ARG A 445 6.97 -7.30 2.99
N VAL A 446 7.93 -6.98 3.86
CA VAL A 446 9.26 -7.60 3.86
C VAL A 446 9.28 -8.80 4.82
N LEU A 447 8.92 -8.58 6.08
CA LEU A 447 8.95 -9.64 7.10
C LEU A 447 7.72 -10.55 7.06
N GLY A 448 6.56 -10.01 6.66
CA GLY A 448 5.32 -10.76 6.52
C GLY A 448 4.42 -10.74 7.74
N PHE A 449 4.52 -9.71 8.59
CA PHE A 449 3.60 -9.50 9.70
C PHE A 449 2.16 -9.37 9.21
N GLU A 450 1.24 -10.02 9.92
CA GLU A 450 -0.20 -9.97 9.72
C GLU A 450 -0.82 -9.01 10.76
N ARG A 451 -1.88 -8.28 10.39
CA ARG A 451 -2.55 -7.34 11.31
C ARG A 451 -3.53 -8.09 12.20
N ILE A 452 -3.43 -7.89 13.51
CA ILE A 452 -4.36 -8.44 14.50
C ILE A 452 -5.52 -7.47 14.75
N GLY A 453 -5.23 -6.17 14.84
CA GLY A 453 -6.22 -5.18 15.23
C GLY A 453 -5.62 -3.78 15.35
N SER A 454 -6.38 -2.86 15.94
CA SER A 454 -5.89 -1.52 16.26
C SER A 454 -6.60 -0.92 17.47
N HIS A 455 -5.93 -0.02 18.17
CA HIS A 455 -6.50 0.69 19.32
C HIS A 455 -6.02 2.14 19.40
N ARG A 456 -6.80 3.01 20.05
CA ARG A 456 -6.52 4.45 20.17
C ARG A 456 -6.01 4.89 21.54
N ARG A 457 -6.12 4.05 22.59
CA ARG A 457 -5.70 4.38 23.98
C ARG A 457 -4.67 3.39 24.51
N GLY A 458 -3.65 3.85 25.26
CA GLY A 458 -2.59 3.03 25.86
C GLY A 458 -1.54 3.87 26.63
N GLU A 459 -0.51 3.23 27.18
CA GLU A 459 0.46 3.83 28.14
C GLU A 459 1.24 5.07 27.69
N LEU A 460 1.37 5.32 26.38
CA LEU A 460 2.09 6.51 25.89
C LEU A 460 1.07 7.57 25.51
N HIS A 461 1.30 8.81 25.94
CA HIS A 461 0.49 9.99 25.59
C HIS A 461 0.62 10.35 24.09
N CYS A 462 0.03 9.54 23.21
CA CYS A 462 0.02 9.76 21.77
C CYS A 462 -1.41 9.77 21.22
N GLN A 463 -1.74 10.73 20.35
CA GLN A 463 -3.04 10.80 19.67
C GLN A 463 -3.17 9.85 18.47
N SER A 464 -2.08 9.15 18.11
CA SER A 464 -2.02 8.22 16.98
C SER A 464 -2.66 6.88 17.29
N ARG A 465 -3.44 6.35 16.34
CA ARG A 465 -3.93 4.96 16.38
C ARG A 465 -2.74 3.98 16.31
N ARG A 466 -2.75 2.96 17.18
CA ARG A 466 -1.77 1.87 17.21
C ARG A 466 -2.30 0.68 16.44
N ILE A 467 -1.51 0.15 15.51
CA ILE A 467 -1.82 -1.04 14.72
C ILE A 467 -1.06 -2.22 15.33
N LEU A 468 -1.80 -3.24 15.78
CA LEU A 468 -1.25 -4.47 16.33
C LEU A 468 -0.94 -5.44 15.19
N LEU A 469 0.28 -5.98 15.20
CA LEU A 469 0.81 -6.87 14.19
C LEU A 469 1.30 -8.16 14.86
N THR A 470 1.14 -9.31 14.19
CA THR A 470 1.72 -10.60 14.57
C THR A 470 2.58 -11.18 13.46
N LEU A 471 3.61 -11.94 13.80
CA LEU A 471 4.42 -12.69 12.86
C LEU A 471 4.59 -14.13 13.34
N ASP A 472 4.14 -15.10 12.54
CA ASP A 472 4.56 -16.50 12.65
C ASP A 472 5.98 -16.64 12.08
N ILE A 473 6.94 -16.95 12.95
CA ILE A 473 8.36 -17.01 12.61
C ILE A 473 8.66 -18.15 11.62
N ALA A 474 8.03 -19.31 11.79
CA ALA A 474 8.23 -20.47 10.94
C ALA A 474 7.68 -20.21 9.53
N ARG A 475 6.48 -19.63 9.45
CA ARG A 475 5.86 -19.25 8.17
C ARG A 475 6.63 -18.13 7.47
N ALA A 476 7.10 -17.13 8.20
CA ALA A 476 7.94 -16.07 7.67
C ALA A 476 9.22 -16.64 7.06
N TYR A 477 9.86 -17.59 7.75
CA TYR A 477 11.04 -18.29 7.26
C TYR A 477 10.78 -19.07 5.97
N LEU A 478 9.71 -19.88 5.91
CA LEU A 478 9.34 -20.64 4.72
C LEU A 478 9.03 -19.72 3.52
N ARG A 479 8.33 -18.60 3.76
CA ARG A 479 8.08 -17.56 2.75
C ARG A 479 9.38 -16.95 2.25
N MET A 480 10.32 -16.64 3.13
CA MET A 480 11.61 -16.05 2.73
C MET A 480 12.50 -17.06 1.99
N LYS A 481 12.47 -18.35 2.37
CA LYS A 481 13.19 -19.47 1.73
C LYS A 481 12.81 -19.66 0.26
N THR A 482 11.52 -19.54 -0.06
CA THR A 482 11.02 -19.67 -1.44
C THR A 482 11.38 -18.47 -2.34
N SER A 483 11.70 -17.31 -1.76
CA SER A 483 11.95 -16.07 -2.54
C SER A 483 13.38 -15.89 -3.09
N LYS A 484 14.33 -16.79 -2.80
CA LYS A 484 15.77 -16.68 -3.17
C LYS A 484 16.41 -15.32 -2.83
N GLY A 485 15.99 -14.64 -1.76
CA GLY A 485 16.48 -13.31 -1.39
C GLY A 485 17.77 -13.33 -0.56
N LYS A 486 18.72 -12.43 -0.86
CA LYS A 486 19.94 -12.17 -0.04
C LYS A 486 19.63 -11.78 1.42
N LEU A 487 18.41 -11.35 1.70
CA LEU A 487 17.92 -10.96 3.03
C LEU A 487 17.76 -12.16 3.97
N LEU A 488 17.29 -13.31 3.46
CA LEU A 488 17.09 -14.52 4.26
C LEU A 488 18.41 -14.99 4.88
N GLY A 489 19.46 -15.12 4.07
CA GLY A 489 20.78 -15.54 4.57
C GLY A 489 21.40 -14.56 5.57
N ARG A 490 21.01 -13.28 5.53
CA ARG A 490 21.45 -12.28 6.52
C ARG A 490 20.69 -12.36 7.84
N LEU A 491 19.38 -12.63 7.78
CA LEU A 491 18.50 -12.69 8.96
C LEU A 491 18.57 -14.03 9.69
N VAL A 492 18.65 -15.15 8.96
CA VAL A 492 18.48 -16.50 9.52
C VAL A 492 19.77 -17.33 9.48
N GLY A 493 20.85 -16.76 8.94
CA GLY A 493 22.16 -17.40 8.88
C GLY A 493 22.61 -17.93 10.24
N GLY A 494 22.79 -19.24 10.39
CA GLY A 494 23.33 -19.89 11.59
C GLY A 494 22.29 -20.42 12.59
N PHE A 495 20.99 -20.33 12.30
CA PHE A 495 19.94 -20.94 13.14
C PHE A 495 18.76 -21.51 12.33
N GLU A 496 18.99 -21.79 11.05
CA GLU A 496 18.01 -22.32 10.09
C GLU A 496 17.34 -23.61 10.56
N GLU A 497 18.11 -24.51 11.18
CA GLU A 497 17.60 -25.77 11.72
C GLU A 497 16.62 -25.55 12.87
N ARG A 498 16.88 -24.58 13.75
CA ARG A 498 16.00 -24.29 14.88
C ARG A 498 14.67 -23.72 14.39
N VAL A 499 14.72 -22.81 13.43
CA VAL A 499 13.49 -22.25 12.82
C VAL A 499 12.70 -23.30 12.05
N ALA A 500 13.37 -24.21 11.34
CA ALA A 500 12.72 -25.29 10.60
C ALA A 500 12.02 -26.32 11.50
N ARG A 501 12.42 -26.43 12.78
CA ARG A 501 11.81 -27.34 13.78
C ARG A 501 10.63 -26.72 14.52
N LEU A 502 10.37 -25.42 14.36
CA LEU A 502 9.20 -24.79 14.97
C LEU A 502 7.92 -25.36 14.35
N PRO A 503 6.89 -25.68 15.15
CA PRO A 503 5.59 -26.08 14.61
C PRO A 503 4.98 -24.90 13.87
N THR A 504 4.66 -25.07 12.58
CA THR A 504 3.81 -24.11 11.86
C THR A 504 2.41 -24.23 12.41
N ALA A 505 1.92 -23.19 13.10
CA ALA A 505 0.50 -23.08 13.36
C ALA A 505 -0.18 -22.95 11.99
N GLY A 506 -1.06 -23.88 11.63
CA GLY A 506 -1.84 -23.78 10.39
C GLY A 506 -2.47 -22.39 10.29
N GLY A 507 -2.47 -21.80 9.08
CA GLY A 507 -2.75 -20.37 8.87
C GLY A 507 -3.98 -19.83 9.62
N LEU A 508 -3.87 -18.56 10.00
CA LEU A 508 -4.96 -17.72 10.52
C LEU A 508 -6.19 -17.81 9.62
#